data_AF-A0A550GFG1-F1
#
_entry.id   AF-A0A550GFG1-F1
#
_cell.length_a   1.000
_cell.length_b   1.000
_cell.length_c   1.000
_cell.angle_alpha   90.00
_cell.angle_beta   90.00
_cell.angle_gamma   90.00
#
_symmetry.space_group_name_H-M   'P 1'
#
loop_
_entity.id
_entity.type
_entity.pdbx_description
1 polymer ?
#
loop_
_entity_poly.entity_id
_entity_poly.type
_entity_poly.pdbx_seq_one_letter_code
_entity_poly.pdbx_strand_id
1 'polypeptide(L)'
;MFVITDWVGFFLLGIYLTETKIQSTIAYIGLIFGLLVAVLGDWFLTASMGEQFTGYFHGYLSFNMIIASAAFFLILIRIPYSSIDSGNNIINRLIKWIEHNTLPIYLVHVIVLESLHLGLLGFSFPYTGNVLVDAPVLALVTFILTAAIVYPLKKIPFIVKLIG
;
A
#
# COMPACT_ATOMS: atom_id res chain seq x y z
N MET A 1 3.47 11.21 -21.79
CA MET A 1 2.13 11.27 -21.16
C MET A 1 2.32 11.60 -19.69
N PHE A 2 1.56 12.58 -19.19
CA PHE A 2 1.72 13.12 -17.84
C PHE A 2 1.33 12.07 -16.78
N VAL A 3 2.33 11.48 -16.12
CA VAL A 3 2.18 10.66 -14.89
C VAL A 3 1.44 11.43 -13.80
N ILE A 4 1.42 12.76 -13.88
CA ILE A 4 0.73 13.63 -12.91
C ILE A 4 -0.80 13.53 -13.04
N THR A 5 -1.36 13.28 -14.22
CA THR A 5 -2.82 13.36 -14.44
C THR A 5 -3.61 12.29 -13.67
N ASP A 6 -3.10 11.06 -13.63
CA ASP A 6 -3.83 9.92 -13.06
C ASP A 6 -3.87 9.96 -11.52
N TRP A 7 -2.86 10.56 -10.89
CA TRP A 7 -2.76 10.65 -9.42
C TRP A 7 -3.37 11.93 -8.84
N VAL A 8 -3.49 13.00 -9.62
CA VAL A 8 -4.09 14.28 -9.18
C VAL A 8 -5.51 14.07 -8.64
N GLY A 9 -6.29 13.14 -9.24
CA GLY A 9 -7.63 12.80 -8.76
C GLY A 9 -7.64 12.32 -7.31
N PHE A 10 -6.69 11.46 -6.93
CA PHE A 10 -6.57 10.98 -5.55
C PHE A 10 -6.16 12.07 -4.57
N PHE A 11 -5.27 12.99 -4.97
CA PHE A 11 -4.88 14.13 -4.13
C PHE A 11 -6.06 15.08 -3.88
N LEU A 12 -6.80 15.45 -4.94
CA LEU A 12 -7.98 16.29 -4.82
C LEU A 12 -9.07 15.63 -3.97
N LEU A 13 -9.31 14.33 -4.19
CA LEU A 13 -10.26 13.55 -3.39
C LEU A 13 -9.84 13.52 -1.92
N GLY A 14 -8.56 13.35 -1.61
CA GLY A 14 -8.04 13.40 -0.25
C GLY A 14 -8.34 14.73 0.45
N ILE A 15 -8.04 15.85 -0.21
CA ILE A 15 -8.34 17.20 0.31
C ILE A 15 -9.84 17.35 0.59
N TYR A 16 -10.69 16.99 -0.39
CA TYR A 16 -12.14 17.06 -0.22
C TYR A 16 -12.64 16.21 0.97
N LEU A 17 -12.09 15.00 1.11
CA LEU A 17 -12.48 14.08 2.19
C LEU A 17 -12.13 14.60 3.59
N THR A 18 -11.07 15.41 3.73
CA THR A 18 -10.69 16.02 5.02
C THR A 18 -11.72 17.04 5.51
N GLU A 19 -12.43 17.71 4.61
CA GLU A 19 -13.45 18.72 4.96
C GLU A 19 -14.84 18.10 5.19
N THR A 20 -15.12 16.93 4.59
CA THR A 20 -16.42 16.27 4.71
C THR A 20 -16.62 15.51 6.02
N LYS A 21 -17.79 15.73 6.64
CA LYS A 21 -18.26 15.00 7.82
C LYS A 21 -19.06 13.74 7.44
N ILE A 22 -18.38 12.71 6.94
CA ILE A 22 -19.00 11.41 6.65
C ILE A 22 -19.16 10.61 7.97
N GLN A 23 -20.15 9.73 8.10
CA GLN A 23 -20.26 8.85 9.27
C GLN A 23 -19.29 7.67 9.18
N SER A 24 -18.72 7.23 10.30
CA SER A 24 -17.70 6.16 10.30
C SER A 24 -18.26 4.85 9.74
N THR A 25 -19.54 4.57 9.99
CA THR A 25 -20.24 3.40 9.45
C THR A 25 -20.24 3.37 7.92
N ILE A 26 -20.45 4.52 7.27
CA ILE A 26 -20.45 4.63 5.81
C ILE A 26 -19.06 4.35 5.26
N ALA A 27 -18.01 4.81 5.94
CA ALA A 27 -16.63 4.51 5.57
C ALA A 27 -16.35 3.00 5.69
N TYR A 28 -16.72 2.34 6.79
CA TYR A 28 -16.54 0.89 6.91
C TYR A 28 -17.31 0.10 5.85
N ILE A 29 -18.56 0.50 5.56
CA ILE A 29 -19.36 -0.13 4.50
C ILE A 29 -18.69 0.06 3.14
N GLY A 30 -18.22 1.28 2.82
CA GLY A 30 -17.54 1.57 1.56
C GLY A 30 -16.25 0.76 1.40
N LEU A 31 -15.47 0.59 2.47
CA LEU A 31 -14.27 -0.24 2.48
C LEU A 31 -14.60 -1.71 2.19
N ILE A 32 -15.53 -2.28 2.95
CA ILE A 32 -15.93 -3.69 2.80
C ILE A 32 -16.53 -3.92 1.42
N PHE A 33 -17.41 -3.02 0.96
CA PHE A 33 -18.01 -3.09 -0.36
C PHE A 33 -16.98 -3.05 -1.47
N GLY A 34 -16.04 -2.09 -1.45
CA GLY A 34 -15.01 -1.97 -2.47
C GLY A 34 -14.10 -3.19 -2.56
N LEU A 35 -13.72 -3.76 -1.40
CA LEU A 35 -12.92 -4.98 -1.33
C LEU A 35 -13.70 -6.24 -1.76
N LEU A 36 -14.98 -6.36 -1.35
CA LEU A 36 -15.83 -7.48 -1.77
C LEU A 36 -16.07 -7.46 -3.27
N VAL A 37 -16.32 -6.28 -3.85
CA VAL A 37 -16.45 -6.14 -5.31
C VAL A 37 -15.13 -6.48 -6.00
N ALA A 38 -13.97 -6.16 -5.41
CA ALA A 38 -12.69 -6.59 -5.96
C ALA A 38 -12.60 -8.12 -6.04
N VAL A 39 -12.82 -8.81 -4.92
CA VAL A 39 -12.67 -10.28 -4.85
C VAL A 39 -13.77 -11.00 -5.64
N LEU A 40 -15.03 -10.67 -5.41
CA LEU A 40 -16.18 -11.34 -6.05
C LEU A 40 -16.32 -10.96 -7.52
N GLY A 41 -16.05 -9.70 -7.86
CA GLY A 41 -16.06 -9.23 -9.24
C GLY A 41 -14.98 -9.91 -10.06
N ASP A 42 -13.77 -10.04 -9.51
CA ASP A 42 -12.67 -10.73 -10.19
C ASP A 42 -12.94 -12.23 -10.33
N TRP A 43 -13.47 -12.88 -9.29
CA TRP A 43 -13.87 -14.29 -9.35
C TRP A 43 -14.96 -14.54 -10.40
N PHE A 44 -16.00 -13.71 -10.42
CA PHE A 44 -17.10 -13.83 -11.38
C PHE A 44 -16.66 -13.58 -12.82
N LEU A 45 -15.85 -12.55 -13.04
CA LEU A 45 -15.35 -12.20 -14.37
C LEU A 45 -14.38 -13.27 -14.90
N THR A 46 -13.49 -13.75 -14.04
CA THR A 46 -12.57 -14.85 -14.38
C THR A 46 -13.32 -16.14 -14.69
N ALA A 47 -14.34 -16.48 -13.89
CA ALA A 47 -15.15 -17.68 -14.11
C ALA A 47 -16.00 -17.61 -15.40
N SER A 48 -16.39 -16.42 -15.84
CA SER A 48 -17.27 -16.23 -17.01
C SER A 48 -16.52 -15.95 -18.32
N MET A 49 -15.39 -15.23 -18.27
CA MET A 49 -14.66 -14.75 -19.44
C MET A 49 -13.22 -15.28 -19.57
N GLY A 50 -12.79 -16.11 -18.61
CA GLY A 50 -11.48 -16.78 -18.59
C GLY A 50 -10.39 -16.00 -17.85
N GLU A 51 -9.25 -16.66 -17.62
CA GLU A 51 -8.13 -16.18 -16.80
C GLU A 51 -7.47 -14.90 -17.32
N GLN A 52 -7.68 -14.52 -18.58
CA GLN A 52 -7.17 -13.26 -19.14
C GLN A 52 -7.73 -12.01 -18.44
N PHE A 53 -8.81 -12.12 -17.66
CA PHE A 53 -9.42 -11.03 -16.91
C PHE A 53 -9.10 -11.04 -15.41
N THR A 54 -8.18 -11.91 -14.96
CA THR A 54 -7.76 -11.94 -13.55
C THR A 54 -7.11 -10.61 -13.17
N GLY A 55 -7.53 -10.05 -12.04
CA GLY A 55 -7.04 -8.78 -11.52
C GLY A 55 -7.71 -7.53 -12.09
N TYR A 56 -8.74 -7.63 -12.95
CA TYR A 56 -9.38 -6.45 -13.56
C TYR A 56 -9.97 -5.50 -12.50
N PHE A 57 -10.64 -6.06 -11.48
CA PHE A 57 -11.21 -5.26 -10.39
C PHE A 57 -10.19 -4.84 -9.32
N HIS A 58 -8.92 -5.24 -9.47
CA HIS A 58 -7.81 -4.85 -8.59
C HIS A 58 -7.06 -3.62 -9.08
N GLY A 59 -7.40 -3.08 -10.26
CA GLY A 59 -6.84 -1.85 -10.80
C GLY A 59 -7.05 -0.65 -9.86
N TYR A 60 -6.02 0.18 -9.69
CA TYR A 60 -6.09 1.34 -8.78
C TYR A 60 -7.12 2.39 -9.22
N LEU A 61 -7.38 2.53 -10.52
CA LEU A 61 -8.42 3.40 -11.08
C LEU A 61 -9.80 2.76 -11.14
N SER A 62 -9.94 1.49 -10.73
CA SER A 62 -11.24 0.82 -10.75
C SER A 62 -12.14 1.44 -9.69
N PHE A 63 -13.41 1.66 -10.04
CA PHE A 63 -14.38 2.38 -9.21
C PHE A 63 -14.47 1.84 -7.78
N ASN A 64 -14.48 0.52 -7.64
CA ASN A 64 -14.47 -0.18 -6.36
C ASN A 64 -13.21 0.13 -5.54
N MET A 65 -12.04 0.19 -6.16
CA MET A 65 -10.77 0.49 -5.49
C MET A 65 -10.66 1.96 -5.09
N ILE A 66 -11.23 2.88 -5.89
CA ILE A 66 -11.35 4.30 -5.52
C ILE A 66 -12.22 4.45 -4.26
N ILE A 67 -13.38 3.79 -4.22
CA ILE A 67 -14.26 3.80 -3.03
C ILE A 67 -13.54 3.20 -1.82
N ALA A 68 -12.90 2.04 -1.98
CA ALA A 68 -12.16 1.40 -0.91
C ALA A 68 -11.04 2.30 -0.36
N SER A 69 -10.28 2.95 -1.25
CA SER A 69 -9.19 3.86 -0.87
C SER A 69 -9.70 5.11 -0.15
N ALA A 70 -10.77 5.73 -0.66
CA ALA A 70 -11.42 6.88 -0.04
C ALA A 70 -11.97 6.55 1.36
N ALA A 71 -12.65 5.41 1.46
CA ALA A 71 -13.16 4.89 2.72
C ALA A 71 -12.04 4.59 3.72
N PHE A 72 -10.97 3.95 3.27
CA PHE A 72 -9.80 3.66 4.10
C PHE A 72 -9.14 4.94 4.61
N PHE A 73 -8.96 5.92 3.73
CA PHE A 73 -8.43 7.24 4.10
C PHE A 73 -9.29 7.92 5.18
N LEU A 74 -10.62 7.92 5.02
CA LEU A 74 -11.55 8.47 6.02
C LEU A 74 -11.46 7.78 7.38
N ILE A 75 -11.18 6.47 7.41
CA ILE A 75 -10.98 5.73 8.65
C ILE A 75 -9.67 6.16 9.30
N LEU A 76 -8.58 6.25 8.53
CA LEU A 76 -7.25 6.62 9.04
C LEU A 76 -7.21 8.01 9.65
N ILE A 77 -7.80 9.02 8.99
CA ILE A 77 -7.78 10.41 9.50
C ILE A 77 -8.58 10.60 10.81
N ARG A 78 -9.44 9.64 11.18
CA ARG A 78 -10.20 9.69 12.43
C ARG A 78 -9.45 9.09 13.61
N ILE A 79 -8.37 8.36 13.37
CA ILE A 79 -7.57 7.77 14.44
C ILE A 79 -6.79 8.93 15.11
N PRO A 80 -7.07 9.26 16.38
CA PRO A 80 -6.41 10.38 17.02
C PRO A 80 -4.94 10.04 17.26
N TYR A 81 -4.06 10.99 16.91
CA TYR A 81 -2.61 10.85 17.09
C TYR A 81 -2.23 10.56 18.55
N SER A 82 -2.99 11.10 19.52
CA SER A 82 -2.79 10.85 20.95
C SER A 82 -2.96 9.37 21.34
N SER A 83 -3.80 8.60 20.64
CA SER A 83 -3.92 7.16 20.88
C SER A 83 -2.69 6.38 20.43
N ILE A 84 -1.95 6.90 19.44
CA ILE A 84 -0.71 6.27 18.94
C ILE A 84 0.48 6.64 19.84
N ASP A 85 0.52 7.86 20.37
CA ASP A 85 1.67 8.38 21.14
C ASP A 85 1.59 8.11 22.66
N SER A 86 0.46 7.61 23.18
CA SER A 86 0.21 7.47 24.63
C SER A 86 0.99 6.34 25.35
N GLY A 87 1.94 5.66 24.70
CA GLY A 87 2.73 4.61 25.33
C GLY A 87 4.16 4.47 24.81
N ASN A 88 5.11 4.23 25.72
CA ASN A 88 6.50 3.84 25.42
C ASN A 88 6.58 2.36 24.99
N ASN A 89 5.70 1.96 24.09
CA ASN A 89 5.57 0.58 23.62
C ASN A 89 6.44 0.35 22.37
N ILE A 90 6.88 -0.89 22.19
CA ILE A 90 7.67 -1.33 21.02
C ILE A 90 6.97 -0.96 19.71
N ILE A 91 5.64 -1.04 19.68
CA ILE A 91 4.82 -0.67 18.52
C ILE A 91 4.99 0.82 18.15
N ASN A 92 4.97 1.73 19.12
CA ASN A 92 5.15 3.16 18.85
C ASN A 92 6.56 3.45 18.30
N ARG A 93 7.59 2.75 18.82
CA ARG A 93 8.96 2.85 18.27
C ARG A 93 9.04 2.36 16.83
N LEU A 94 8.37 1.26 16.51
CA LEU A 94 8.30 0.75 15.14
C LEU A 94 7.58 1.73 14.22
N ILE A 95 6.44 2.28 14.63
CA ILE A 95 5.69 3.27 13.83
C ILE A 95 6.56 4.49 13.55
N LYS A 96 7.20 5.08 14.57
CA LYS A 96 8.10 6.24 14.41
C LYS A 96 9.30 5.92 13.53
N TRP A 97 9.85 4.70 13.63
CA TRP A 97 10.94 4.27 12.75
C TRP A 97 10.47 4.16 11.30
N ILE A 98 9.30 3.56 11.04
CA ILE A 98 8.75 3.44 9.69
C ILE A 98 8.48 4.83 9.11
N GLU A 99 7.83 5.71 9.87
CA GLU A 99 7.56 7.10 9.49
C GLU A 99 8.83 7.80 8.99
N HIS A 100 9.90 7.77 9.79
CA HIS A 100 11.20 8.37 9.46
C HIS A 100 11.97 7.69 8.32
N ASN A 101 11.54 6.51 7.88
CA ASN A 101 12.18 5.74 6.80
C ASN A 101 11.25 5.52 5.61
N THR A 102 10.07 6.14 5.57
CA THR A 102 9.07 5.92 4.51
C THR A 102 9.64 6.31 3.14
N LEU A 103 10.30 7.46 3.02
CA LEU A 103 10.92 7.92 1.77
C LEU A 103 12.07 7.00 1.31
N PRO A 104 13.07 6.65 2.15
CA PRO A 104 14.08 5.67 1.77
C PRO A 104 13.50 4.32 1.34
N ILE A 105 12.54 3.78 2.11
CA ILE A 105 11.90 2.50 1.81
C ILE A 105 11.18 2.59 0.46
N TYR A 106 10.47 3.69 0.20
CA TYR A 106 9.81 3.93 -1.08
C TYR A 106 10.78 4.05 -2.26
N LEU A 107 12.00 4.55 -2.10
CA LEU A 107 12.96 4.58 -3.21
C LEU A 107 13.58 3.19 -3.46
N VAL A 108 13.89 2.46 -2.39
CA VAL A 108 14.59 1.17 -2.48
C VAL A 108 13.65 0.02 -2.86
N HIS A 109 12.35 0.09 -2.53
CA HIS A 109 11.43 -1.03 -2.78
C HIS A 109 11.30 -1.41 -4.25
N VAL A 110 11.38 -0.46 -5.19
CA VAL A 110 11.32 -0.77 -6.63
C VAL A 110 12.52 -1.62 -7.05
N ILE A 111 13.71 -1.30 -6.55
CA ILE A 111 14.94 -2.06 -6.80
C ILE A 111 14.82 -3.47 -6.23
N VAL A 112 14.28 -3.60 -5.01
CA VAL A 112 14.09 -4.89 -4.35
C VAL A 112 13.05 -5.74 -5.07
N LEU A 113 11.93 -5.16 -5.49
CA LEU A 113 10.91 -5.86 -6.28
C LEU A 113 11.48 -6.38 -7.59
N GLU A 114 12.21 -5.54 -8.33
CA GLU A 114 12.85 -5.95 -9.59
C GLU A 114 13.89 -7.06 -9.34
N SER A 115 14.67 -6.94 -8.26
CA SER A 115 15.67 -7.94 -7.90
C SER A 115 15.04 -9.29 -7.50
N LEU A 116 13.90 -9.28 -6.82
CA LEU A 116 13.11 -10.48 -6.49
C LEU A 116 12.48 -11.10 -7.73
N HIS A 117 12.03 -10.28 -8.68
CA HIS A 117 11.43 -10.74 -9.93
C HIS A 117 12.47 -11.39 -10.85
N LEU A 118 13.65 -10.79 -10.97
CA LEU A 118 14.77 -11.29 -11.77
C LEU A 118 15.59 -12.39 -11.06
N GLY A 119 15.33 -12.66 -9.78
CA GLY A 119 16.08 -13.64 -8.99
C GLY A 119 17.53 -13.23 -8.66
N LEU A 120 17.86 -11.94 -8.75
CA LEU A 120 19.21 -11.41 -8.55
C LEU A 120 19.73 -11.57 -7.11
N LEU A 121 18.82 -11.77 -6.14
CA LEU A 121 19.15 -12.03 -4.74
C LEU A 121 19.44 -13.51 -4.44
N GLY A 122 19.53 -14.35 -5.47
CA GLY A 122 19.76 -15.80 -5.36
C GLY A 122 18.48 -16.61 -5.12
N PHE A 123 17.33 -15.95 -5.04
CA PHE A 123 16.01 -16.57 -4.99
C PHE A 123 14.99 -15.68 -5.71
N SER A 124 14.04 -16.30 -6.39
CA SER A 124 12.87 -15.63 -6.99
C SER A 124 11.65 -15.80 -6.09
N PHE A 125 10.72 -14.84 -6.11
CA PHE A 125 9.47 -14.99 -5.37
C PHE A 125 8.61 -16.11 -5.99
N PRO A 126 8.24 -17.16 -5.22
CA PRO A 126 7.43 -18.25 -5.74
C PRO A 126 5.96 -17.81 -5.77
N TYR A 127 5.48 -17.36 -6.93
CA TYR A 127 4.07 -17.06 -7.12
C TYR A 127 3.24 -18.34 -6.99
N THR A 128 2.29 -18.34 -6.07
CA THR A 128 1.39 -19.47 -5.83
C THR A 128 0.15 -19.44 -6.73
N GLY A 129 -0.05 -18.34 -7.47
CA GLY A 129 -1.20 -18.10 -8.34
C GLY A 129 -2.41 -17.56 -7.57
N ASN A 130 -2.32 -17.47 -6.24
CA ASN A 130 -3.36 -16.88 -5.42
C ASN A 130 -2.99 -15.43 -5.11
N VAL A 131 -3.58 -14.49 -5.86
CA VAL A 131 -3.37 -13.03 -5.71
C VAL A 131 -3.58 -12.56 -4.27
N LEU A 132 -4.53 -13.17 -3.55
CA LEU A 132 -4.87 -12.80 -2.17
C LEU A 132 -3.75 -13.14 -1.17
N VAL A 133 -2.90 -14.10 -1.50
CA VAL A 133 -1.75 -14.53 -0.68
C VAL A 133 -0.46 -13.93 -1.23
N ASP A 134 -0.27 -14.00 -2.54
CA ASP A 134 0.95 -13.54 -3.20
C ASP A 134 1.18 -12.04 -2.97
N ALA A 135 0.14 -11.20 -3.07
CA ALA A 135 0.26 -9.76 -2.86
C ALA A 135 0.73 -9.36 -1.45
N PRO A 136 0.07 -9.79 -0.34
CA PRO A 136 0.52 -9.42 1.00
C PRO A 136 1.87 -10.06 1.36
N VAL A 137 2.15 -11.29 0.91
CA VAL A 137 3.44 -11.95 1.19
C VAL A 137 4.56 -11.22 0.45
N LEU A 138 4.38 -10.87 -0.81
CA LEU A 138 5.36 -10.08 -1.57
C LEU A 138 5.59 -8.71 -0.95
N ALA A 139 4.52 -8.01 -0.54
CA ALA A 139 4.62 -6.72 0.14
C ALA A 139 5.42 -6.82 1.45
N LEU A 140 5.15 -7.85 2.25
CA LEU A 140 5.83 -8.08 3.52
C LEU A 140 7.32 -8.44 3.32
N VAL A 141 7.63 -9.34 2.39
CA VAL A 141 9.02 -9.71 2.06
C VAL A 141 9.78 -8.49 1.54
N THR A 142 9.19 -7.73 0.62
CA THR A 142 9.79 -6.51 0.08
C THR A 142 10.03 -5.48 1.17
N PHE A 143 9.07 -5.27 2.06
CA PHE A 143 9.20 -4.35 3.19
C PHE A 143 10.34 -4.77 4.13
N ILE A 144 10.45 -6.07 4.46
CA ILE A 144 11.52 -6.57 5.33
C ILE A 144 12.89 -6.38 4.67
N LEU A 145 13.03 -6.73 3.39
CA LEU A 145 14.30 -6.59 2.67
C LEU A 145 14.70 -5.12 2.51
N THR A 146 13.77 -4.25 2.15
CA THR A 146 14.03 -2.81 2.05
C THR A 146 14.39 -2.21 3.40
N ALA A 147 13.68 -2.56 4.48
CA ALA A 147 14.02 -2.14 5.83
C ALA A 147 15.43 -2.61 6.23
N ALA A 148 15.78 -3.85 5.90
CA ALA A 148 17.10 -4.42 6.16
C ALA A 148 18.22 -3.74 5.36
N ILE A 149 17.93 -3.22 4.16
CA ILE A 149 18.87 -2.45 3.32
C ILE A 149 19.00 -0.99 3.81
N VAL A 150 17.88 -0.36 4.15
CA VAL A 150 17.83 1.04 4.62
C VAL A 150 18.53 1.20 5.97
N TYR A 151 18.40 0.22 6.88
CA TYR A 151 19.02 0.26 8.20
C TYR A 151 20.55 0.48 8.18
N PRO A 152 21.36 -0.27 7.42
CA PRO A 152 22.79 0.00 7.28
C PRO A 152 23.09 1.22 6.40
N LEU A 153 22.30 1.52 5.36
CA LEU A 153 22.51 2.69 4.49
C LEU A 153 22.50 4.01 5.28
N LYS A 154 21.66 4.11 6.32
CA LYS A 154 21.64 5.28 7.22
C LYS A 154 22.92 5.47 8.04
N LYS A 155 23.82 4.49 8.11
CA LYS A 155 25.13 4.66 8.75
C LYS A 155 26.14 5.40 7.86
N ILE A 156 25.84 5.59 6.58
CA ILE A 156 26.73 6.24 5.61
C ILE A 156 26.36 7.74 5.51
N PRO A 157 27.24 8.67 5.93
CA PRO A 157 26.90 10.09 6.08
C PRO A 157 26.54 10.81 4.77
N PHE A 158 26.99 10.30 3.62
CA PHE A 158 26.65 10.86 2.30
C PHE A 158 25.22 10.56 1.86
N ILE A 159 24.67 9.42 2.28
CA ILE A 159 23.36 8.94 1.86
C ILE A 159 22.25 9.54 2.74
N VAL A 160 22.51 9.73 4.04
CA VAL A 160 21.59 10.42 4.95
C VAL A 160 21.22 11.82 4.43
N LYS A 161 22.18 12.53 3.82
CA LYS A 161 21.97 13.87 3.28
C LYS A 161 21.05 13.93 2.04
N LEU A 162 20.85 12.80 1.37
CA LEU A 162 20.04 12.66 0.14
C LEU A 162 18.64 12.11 0.41
N ILE A 163 18.47 11.34 1.49
CA ILE A 163 17.24 10.60 1.77
C ILE A 163 16.49 11.12 3.01
N GLY A 164 17.05 12.11 3.73
CA GLY A 164 16.46 12.73 4.92
C GLY A 164 17.07 12.22 6.21
#